data_AF-A0A183F2J0-F1
#
_entry.id   AF-A0A183F2J0-F1
#
_cell.length_a   1.000
_cell.length_b   1.000
_cell.length_c   1.000
_cell.angle_alpha   90.00
_cell.angle_beta   90.00
_cell.angle_gamma   90.00
#
_symmetry.space_group_name_H-M   'P 1'
#
loop_
_entity.id
_entity.type
_entity.pdbx_description
1 polymer ?
#
loop_
_entity_poly.entity_id
_entity_poly.type
_entity_poly.pdbx_seq_one_letter_code
_entity_poly.pdbx_strand_id
1 'polypeptide(L)'
;MAASNGIKFSYNNTAVNWMRKFGWNRFWEGRQYGLLFYDTYFEPAPKVMEVVRRLNLEWPHLFNQRKMRLSLAHTLAFHRE
;
A
#
# COMPACT_ATOMS: atom_id res chain seq x y z
N MET A 1 3.25 -9.63 5.44
CA MET A 1 1.86 -9.26 5.79
C MET A 1 1.90 -8.14 6.82
N ALA A 2 1.88 -6.88 6.40
CA ALA A 2 2.00 -5.73 7.31
C ALA A 2 1.08 -4.60 6.85
N ALA A 3 -0.24 -4.77 7.04
CA ALA A 3 -1.26 -3.75 6.75
C ALA A 3 -2.70 -4.23 7.09
N SER A 4 -3.02 -4.73 8.29
CA SER A 4 -4.46 -4.93 8.61
C SER A 4 -4.86 -5.04 10.08
N ASN A 5 -3.94 -5.10 11.05
CA ASN A 5 -4.27 -5.50 12.44
C ASN A 5 -5.21 -4.55 13.22
N GLY A 6 -5.78 -3.50 12.60
CA GLY A 6 -6.73 -2.57 13.24
C GLY A 6 -7.96 -2.20 12.41
N ILE A 7 -8.14 -2.71 11.19
CA ILE A 7 -9.28 -2.29 10.35
C ILE A 7 -10.49 -3.21 10.63
N LYS A 8 -11.47 -2.70 11.36
CA LYS A 8 -12.78 -3.34 11.54
C LYS A 8 -13.73 -2.89 10.43
N PHE A 9 -14.04 -3.80 9.51
CA PHE A 9 -15.07 -3.54 8.50
C PHE A 9 -16.47 -3.70 9.11
N SER A 10 -17.40 -2.79 8.79
CA SER A 10 -18.78 -2.88 9.29
C SER A 10 -19.48 -4.17 8.83
N TYR A 11 -19.17 -4.63 7.62
CA TYR A 11 -19.61 -5.92 7.07
C TYR A 11 -18.40 -6.83 6.83
N ASN A 12 -18.33 -7.95 7.57
CA ASN A 12 -17.22 -8.89 7.51
C ASN A 12 -17.67 -10.35 7.60
N ASN A 13 -18.72 -10.72 6.87
CA ASN A 13 -19.09 -12.12 6.71
C ASN A 13 -18.09 -12.87 5.78
N THR A 14 -18.16 -14.19 5.75
CA THR A 14 -17.24 -15.05 4.99
C THR A 14 -17.22 -14.70 3.49
N ALA A 15 -18.38 -14.41 2.90
CA ALA A 15 -18.51 -14.07 1.49
C ALA A 15 -17.82 -12.73 1.15
N VAL A 16 -18.07 -11.68 1.92
CA VAL A 16 -17.47 -10.35 1.72
C VAL A 16 -15.95 -10.41 1.94
N ASN A 17 -15.49 -11.19 2.90
CA ASN A 17 -14.05 -11.39 3.11
C ASN A 17 -13.40 -12.12 1.92
N TRP A 18 -14.07 -13.14 1.37
CA TRP A 18 -13.63 -13.81 0.15
C TRP A 18 -13.58 -12.85 -1.04
N MET A 19 -14.63 -12.04 -1.24
CA MET A 19 -14.66 -11.03 -2.31
C MET A 19 -13.55 -9.99 -2.16
N ARG A 20 -13.25 -9.53 -0.95
CA ARG A 20 -12.15 -8.59 -0.69
C ARG A 20 -10.80 -9.23 -1.03
N LYS A 21 -10.58 -10.48 -0.62
CA LYS A 21 -9.36 -11.23 -0.97
C LYS A 21 -9.26 -11.45 -2.49
N PHE A 22 -10.36 -11.77 -3.14
CA PHE A 22 -10.40 -11.93 -4.59
C PHE A 22 -10.09 -10.60 -5.29
N GLY A 23 -10.73 -9.51 -4.86
CA GLY A 23 -10.45 -8.12 -5.20
C GLY A 23 -8.96 -7.80 -5.17
N TRP A 24 -8.38 -8.01 -3.99
CA TRP A 24 -6.97 -7.79 -3.71
C TRP A 24 -6.01 -8.64 -4.56
N ASN A 25 -6.37 -9.88 -4.86
CA ASN A 25 -5.52 -10.80 -5.59
C ASN A 25 -5.62 -10.64 -7.11
N ARG A 26 -6.77 -10.20 -7.64
CA ARG A 26 -7.06 -10.24 -9.08
C ARG A 26 -7.21 -8.87 -9.73
N PHE A 27 -7.69 -7.87 -9.00
CA PHE A 27 -7.99 -6.54 -9.57
C PHE A 27 -7.00 -5.47 -9.15
N TRP A 28 -6.14 -5.72 -8.17
CA TRP A 28 -5.11 -4.76 -7.75
C TRP A 28 -3.72 -5.19 -8.25
N GLU A 29 -3.28 -4.52 -9.30
CA GLU A 29 -2.01 -4.80 -10.00
C GLU A 29 -0.78 -4.32 -9.26
N GLY A 30 -0.92 -3.40 -8.28
CA GLY A 30 0.21 -2.86 -7.52
C GLY A 30 1.10 -3.92 -6.85
N ARG A 31 0.57 -5.12 -6.61
CA ARG A 31 1.33 -6.27 -6.09
C ARG A 31 2.41 -6.78 -7.03
N GLN A 32 2.16 -6.72 -8.34
CA GLN A 32 3.11 -7.16 -9.35
C GLN A 32 4.39 -6.31 -9.26
N TYR A 33 4.23 -5.04 -8.88
CA TYR A 33 5.31 -4.09 -8.64
C TYR A 33 5.85 -4.06 -7.21
N GLY A 34 5.45 -5.02 -6.36
CA GLY A 34 5.90 -5.08 -4.96
C GLY A 34 5.38 -3.94 -4.06
N LEU A 35 4.38 -3.18 -4.51
CA LEU A 35 3.79 -2.10 -3.72
C LEU A 35 2.93 -2.65 -2.58
N LEU A 36 2.79 -1.85 -1.53
CA LEU A 36 1.72 -1.98 -0.54
C LEU A 36 0.56 -1.04 -0.91
N PHE A 37 -0.65 -1.35 -0.42
CA PHE A 37 -1.84 -0.54 -0.73
C PHE A 37 -1.67 0.94 -0.37
N TYR A 38 -0.93 1.23 0.71
CA TYR A 38 -0.74 2.61 1.16
C TYR A 38 0.24 3.40 0.28
N ASP A 39 1.03 2.72 -0.54
CA ASP A 39 1.97 3.38 -1.45
C ASP A 39 1.26 4.05 -2.63
N THR A 40 0.05 3.58 -2.98
CA THR A 40 -0.72 4.11 -4.11
C THR A 40 -1.57 5.33 -3.74
N TYR A 41 -1.53 5.80 -2.49
CA TYR A 41 -2.25 7.01 -2.10
C TYR A 41 -1.62 8.25 -2.71
N PHE A 42 -2.47 9.20 -3.09
CA PHE A 42 -2.06 10.47 -3.67
C PHE A 42 -1.30 11.31 -2.63
N GLU A 43 0.02 11.36 -2.74
CA GLU A 43 0.91 12.04 -1.80
C GLU A 43 0.70 13.55 -1.69
N PRO A 44 0.38 14.32 -2.75
CA PRO A 44 0.12 15.76 -2.63
C PRO A 44 -1.10 16.13 -1.79
N ALA A 45 -1.91 15.16 -1.35
CA ALA A 45 -2.96 15.42 -0.38
C ALA A 45 -2.34 15.78 1.00
N PRO A 46 -2.73 16.90 1.63
CA PRO A 46 -2.11 17.38 2.88
C PRO A 46 -2.08 16.33 4.00
N LYS A 47 -3.14 15.52 4.09
CA LYS A 47 -3.25 14.44 5.08
C LYS A 47 -2.23 13.33 4.85
N VAL A 48 -1.97 12.98 3.59
CA VAL A 48 -1.01 11.93 3.22
C VAL A 48 0.41 12.44 3.45
N MET A 49 0.70 13.69 3.04
CA MET A 49 2.00 14.33 3.33
C MET A 49 2.32 14.32 4.82
N GLU A 50 1.37 14.72 5.66
CA GLU A 50 1.59 14.77 7.11
C GLU A 50 1.82 13.38 7.72
N VAL A 51 1.10 12.36 7.26
CA VAL A 51 1.31 10.96 7.70
C VAL A 51 2.68 10.46 7.27
N VAL A 52 3.09 10.73 6.02
CA VAL A 52 4.40 10.34 5.49
C VAL A 52 5.53 11.09 6.23
N ARG A 53 5.33 12.37 6.54
CA ARG A 53 6.27 13.17 7.34
C ARG A 53 6.47 12.57 8.73
N ARG A 54 5.37 12.19 9.42
CA ARG A 54 5.43 11.52 10.73
C ARG A 54 6.11 10.16 10.63
N LEU A 55 5.82 9.39 9.58
CA LEU A 55 6.48 8.10 9.34
C LEU A 55 8.00 8.25 9.25
N ASN A 56 8.49 9.29 8.57
CA ASN A 56 9.92 9.58 8.48
C ASN A 56 10.55 9.95 9.83
N LEU A 57 9.80 10.64 10.71
CA LEU A 57 10.29 11.07 12.02
C LEU A 57 10.26 9.93 13.05
N GLU A 58 9.17 9.16 13.11
CA GLU A 58 8.98 8.11 14.11
C GLU A 58 9.66 6.80 13.71
N TRP A 59 9.58 6.42 12.42
CA TRP A 59 10.00 5.11 11.93
C TRP A 59 10.78 5.23 10.61
N PRO A 60 11.99 5.83 10.63
CA PRO A 60 12.75 6.15 9.42
C PRO A 60 13.09 4.92 8.56
N HIS A 61 13.24 3.75 9.17
CA HIS A 61 13.48 2.50 8.43
C HIS A 61 12.27 2.08 7.57
N LEU A 62 11.04 2.25 8.06
CA LEU A 62 9.83 1.96 7.28
C LEU A 62 9.64 2.97 6.14
N PHE A 63 10.00 4.23 6.40
CA PHE A 63 10.01 5.26 5.37
C PHE A 63 11.01 4.94 4.24
N ASN A 64 12.22 4.48 4.58
CA ASN A 64 13.21 4.04 3.60
C ASN A 64 12.74 2.82 2.81
N GLN A 65 12.11 1.84 3.46
CA GLN A 65 11.51 0.70 2.77
C GLN A 65 10.40 1.11 1.79
N ARG A 66 9.59 2.12 2.14
CA ARG A 66 8.59 2.69 1.22
C ARG A 66 9.26 3.30 -0.01
N LYS A 67 10.32 4.09 0.18
CA LYS A 67 11.08 4.68 -0.94
C LYS A 67 11.65 3.61 -1.88
N MET A 68 12.24 2.55 -1.33
CA MET A 68 12.76 1.43 -2.12
C MET A 68 11.66 0.76 -2.96
N ARG A 69 10.49 0.49 -2.37
CA ARG A 69 9.33 -0.07 -3.08
C ARG A 69 8.84 0.83 -4.21
N LEU A 70 8.70 2.13 -3.95
CA LEU A 70 8.27 3.10 -4.98
C LEU A 70 9.28 3.21 -6.11
N SER A 71 10.58 3.25 -5.80
CA SER A 71 11.65 3.28 -6.79
C SER A 71 11.63 2.03 -7.68
N LEU A 72 11.51 0.85 -7.07
CA LEU A 72 11.44 -0.42 -7.80
C LEU A 72 10.19 -0.49 -8.68
N ALA A 73 9.03 -0.08 -8.15
CA ALA A 73 7.79 -0.04 -8.93
C ALA A 73 7.88 0.92 -10.12
N HIS A 74 8.51 2.08 -9.95
CA HIS A 74 8.74 3.02 -11.04
C HIS A 74 9.62 2.41 -12.14
N THR A 75 10.72 1.74 -11.76
CA THR A 75 11.60 1.05 -12.70
C THR A 75 10.85 -0.03 -13.47
N LEU A 76 10.15 -0.93 -12.79
CA LEU A 76 9.38 -2.01 -13.43
C LEU A 76 8.29 -1.47 -14.36
N ALA A 77 7.54 -0.45 -13.93
CA ALA A 77 6.52 0.18 -14.75
C ALA A 77 7.11 0.84 -16.01
N PHE A 78 8.30 1.46 -15.90
CA PHE A 78 9.00 2.07 -17.02
C PHE A 78 9.50 1.04 -18.04
N HIS A 79 10.02 -0.09 -17.55
CA HIS A 79 10.54 -1.16 -18.40
C HIS A 79 9.46 -2.14 -18.92
N ARG A 80 8.20 -1.98 -18.49
CA ARG A 80 7.09 -2.92 -18.76
C ARG A 80 7.44 -4.36 -18.37
N GLU A 81 8.22 -4.49 -17.30
CA GLU A 81 8.59 -5.78 -16.67
C GLU A 81 7.66 -6.10 -15.50
#